data_AF-A0A6L9LRV0-F1
#
_entry.id   AF-A0A6L9LRV0-F1
#
_cell.length_a   1.000
_cell.length_b   1.000
_cell.length_c   1.000
_cell.angle_alpha   90.00
_cell.angle_beta   90.00
_cell.angle_gamma   90.00
#
_symmetry.space_group_name_H-M   'P 1'
#
loop_
_entity.id
_entity.type
_entity.pdbx_description
1 polymer ?
#
loop_
_entity_poly.entity_id
_entity_poly.type
_entity_poly.pdbx_seq_one_letter_code
_entity_poly.pdbx_strand_id
1 'polypeptide(L)'
;MVESRQCPHCGEVIEVYRNPIPTVDGLILMPSSEGDGIVLVERKNPPFGWALPGGFVDYGESCETAVVREMKEETGLDVDIAGLFNVYSDPDRDERHHTMSVVYICVPRDPSMLAAGDDAARAEVFPLEKCPDLAFDHGRIVHDFIVSLSQKRDGLHVDVPVSRA
;
A
#
# COMPACT_ATOMS: atom_id res chain seq x y z
N MET A 1 8.08 -5.84 -22.64
CA MET A 1 7.49 -6.49 -23.84
C MET A 1 6.56 -5.50 -24.49
N VAL A 2 6.67 -5.32 -25.80
CA VAL A 2 5.81 -4.41 -26.57
C VAL A 2 4.80 -5.27 -27.33
N GLU A 3 3.52 -4.94 -27.23
CA GLU A 3 2.43 -5.55 -28.00
C GLU A 3 2.00 -4.57 -29.10
N SER A 4 1.52 -5.09 -30.23
CA SER A 4 0.92 -4.26 -31.27
C SER A 4 -0.60 -4.23 -31.10
N ARG A 5 -1.21 -3.04 -31.15
CA ARG A 5 -2.67 -2.86 -31.14
C ARG A 5 -3.10 -1.91 -32.24
N GLN A 6 -4.31 -2.05 -32.76
CA GLN A 6 -4.87 -1.07 -33.69
C GLN A 6 -5.42 0.13 -32.92
N CYS A 7 -5.07 1.33 -33.37
CA CYS A 7 -5.63 2.57 -32.83
C CYS A 7 -7.14 2.62 -33.11
N PRO A 8 -8.00 2.78 -32.09
CA PRO A 8 -9.45 2.82 -32.29
C PRO A 8 -9.94 4.07 -33.05
N HIS A 9 -9.07 5.07 -33.25
CA HIS A 9 -9.40 6.31 -33.94
C HIS A 9 -9.07 6.28 -35.44
N CYS A 10 -7.88 5.82 -35.82
CA CYS A 10 -7.40 5.88 -37.20
C CYS A 10 -7.05 4.51 -37.82
N GLY A 11 -7.07 3.43 -37.05
CA GLY A 11 -6.74 2.08 -37.53
C GLY A 11 -5.25 1.77 -37.66
N GLU A 12 -4.37 2.76 -37.48
CA GLU A 12 -2.93 2.55 -37.49
C GLU A 12 -2.47 1.59 -36.39
N VAL A 13 -1.46 0.77 -36.70
CA VAL A 13 -0.85 -0.13 -35.73
C VAL A 13 0.07 0.68 -34.82
N ILE A 14 -0.23 0.66 -33.53
CA ILE A 14 0.59 1.30 -32.50
C ILE A 14 1.27 0.24 -31.64
N GLU A 15 2.45 0.58 -31.15
CA GLU A 15 3.17 -0.17 -30.13
C GLU A 15 2.66 0.24 -28.75
N VAL A 16 2.24 -0.74 -27.96
CA VAL A 16 1.83 -0.55 -26.56
C VAL A 16 2.75 -1.35 -25.65
N TYR A 17 3.18 -0.71 -24.56
CA TYR A 17 4.01 -1.38 -23.57
C TYR A 17 3.14 -2.24 -22.66
N ARG A 18 3.55 -3.50 -22.45
CA ARG A 18 3.01 -4.34 -21.39
C ARG A 18 3.69 -3.98 -20.07
N ASN A 19 3.21 -2.90 -19.46
CA ASN A 19 3.70 -2.37 -18.19
C ASN A 19 3.06 -3.09 -16.99
N PRO A 20 3.72 -3.09 -15.82
CA PRO A 20 3.07 -3.45 -14.56
C PRO A 20 1.87 -2.53 -14.28
N ILE A 21 0.87 -3.06 -13.58
CA ILE A 21 -0.27 -2.26 -13.14
C ILE A 21 0.10 -1.55 -11.83
N PRO A 22 -0.01 -0.21 -11.74
CA PRO A 22 0.34 0.53 -10.53
C PRO A 22 -0.72 0.34 -9.44
N THR A 23 -0.23 0.09 -8.23
CA THR A 23 -1.00 -0.05 -7.00
C THR A 23 -0.33 0.74 -5.89
N VAL A 24 -1.05 0.97 -4.80
CA VAL A 24 -0.55 1.57 -3.57
C VAL A 24 -0.98 0.75 -2.37
N ASP A 25 -0.14 0.69 -1.35
CA ASP A 25 -0.48 0.11 -0.04
C ASP A 25 -0.15 1.12 1.08
N GLY A 26 -0.93 1.10 2.14
CA GLY A 26 -0.73 1.95 3.32
C GLY A 26 -0.30 1.17 4.55
N LEU A 27 0.87 1.50 5.08
CA LEU A 27 1.29 1.15 6.44
C LEU A 27 0.71 2.19 7.42
N ILE A 28 -0.54 1.99 7.84
CA ILE A 28 -1.18 2.88 8.82
C ILE A 28 -0.67 2.54 10.22
N LEU A 29 0.13 3.42 10.82
CA LEU A 29 0.68 3.22 12.16
C LEU A 29 -0.31 3.61 13.26
N MET A 30 -0.45 2.72 14.25
CA MET A 30 -1.33 2.86 15.40
C MET A 30 -0.50 2.77 16.69
N PRO A 31 0.06 3.88 17.20
CA PRO A 31 0.84 3.86 18.42
C PRO A 31 0.00 3.44 19.63
N SER A 32 0.60 2.64 20.53
CA SER A 32 -0.04 2.14 21.74
C SER A 32 0.98 2.01 22.88
N SER A 33 0.52 2.10 24.13
CA SER A 33 1.35 1.87 25.31
C SER A 33 1.90 0.43 25.40
N GLU A 34 1.29 -0.52 24.69
CA GLU A 34 1.69 -1.92 24.66
C GLU A 34 2.58 -2.28 23.45
N GLY A 35 2.89 -1.28 22.61
CA GLY A 35 3.65 -1.43 21.37
C GLY A 35 2.84 -1.00 20.14
N ASP A 36 3.55 -0.47 19.14
CA ASP A 36 2.92 0.03 17.92
C ASP A 36 2.24 -1.09 17.12
N GLY A 37 1.05 -0.79 16.60
CA GLY A 37 0.29 -1.65 15.71
C GLY A 37 0.18 -1.09 14.30
N ILE A 38 -0.35 -1.90 13.40
CA ILE A 38 -0.74 -1.51 12.05
C ILE A 38 -2.19 -1.89 11.77
N VAL A 39 -2.84 -1.13 10.89
CA VAL A 39 -4.16 -1.50 10.36
C VAL A 39 -4.00 -2.55 9.25
N LEU A 40 -4.77 -3.62 9.34
CA LEU A 40 -4.94 -4.62 8.29
C LEU A 40 -6.41 -4.74 7.93
N VAL A 41 -6.67 -5.11 6.67
CA VAL A 41 -8.01 -5.40 6.15
C VAL A 41 -8.13 -6.86 5.77
N GLU A 42 -9.27 -7.47 6.06
CA GLU A 42 -9.60 -8.83 5.61
C GLU A 42 -10.27 -8.74 4.24
N ARG A 43 -9.65 -9.32 3.22
CA ARG A 43 -10.08 -9.21 1.83
C ARG A 43 -11.39 -9.96 1.57
N LYS A 44 -12.37 -9.31 0.93
CA LYS A 44 -13.61 -9.96 0.45
C LYS A 44 -13.44 -10.80 -0.81
N ASN A 45 -12.36 -10.57 -1.57
CA ASN A 45 -12.11 -11.17 -2.89
C ASN A 45 -10.77 -11.93 -2.93
N PRO A 46 -10.66 -13.02 -3.71
CA PRO A 46 -9.40 -13.76 -3.88
C PRO A 46 -8.21 -12.87 -4.31
N PRO A 47 -6.99 -13.17 -3.86
CA PRO A 47 -6.66 -14.14 -2.81
C PRO A 47 -7.21 -13.71 -1.45
N PHE A 48 -7.78 -14.65 -0.69
CA PHE A 48 -8.37 -14.36 0.62
C PHE A 48 -7.28 -14.24 1.70
N GLY A 49 -7.58 -13.49 2.76
CA GLY A 49 -6.68 -13.30 3.90
C GLY A 49 -6.60 -11.84 4.36
N TRP A 50 -5.78 -11.61 5.37
CA TRP A 50 -5.45 -10.26 5.82
C TRP A 50 -4.43 -9.61 4.89
N ALA A 51 -4.52 -8.31 4.70
CA ALA A 51 -3.61 -7.54 3.88
C ALA A 51 -3.45 -6.13 4.45
N LEU A 52 -2.35 -5.45 4.11
CA LEU A 52 -2.32 -3.99 4.13
C LEU A 52 -3.49 -3.44 3.31
N PRO A 53 -4.14 -2.35 3.76
CA PRO A 53 -5.10 -1.64 2.95
C PRO A 53 -4.41 -1.02 1.74
N GLY A 54 -5.06 -1.07 0.59
CA GLY A 54 -4.45 -0.68 -0.68
C GLY A 54 -5.26 -1.05 -1.90
N GLY A 55 -4.92 -0.43 -3.03
CA GLY A 55 -5.67 -0.60 -4.26
C GLY A 55 -4.96 -0.05 -5.49
N PHE A 56 -5.70 0.07 -6.58
CA PHE A 56 -5.17 0.50 -7.86
C PHE A 56 -5.05 2.03 -7.93
N VAL A 57 -4.05 2.50 -8.66
CA VAL A 57 -3.96 3.93 -9.01
C VAL A 57 -4.85 4.19 -10.23
N ASP A 58 -5.83 5.06 -10.08
CA ASP A 58 -6.74 5.44 -11.16
C ASP A 58 -6.06 6.33 -12.21
N TYR A 59 -6.64 6.35 -13.39
CA TYR A 59 -6.16 7.21 -14.46
C TYR A 59 -6.35 8.69 -14.08
N GLY A 60 -5.25 9.43 -14.07
CA GLY A 60 -5.25 10.88 -13.82
C GLY A 60 -5.05 11.29 -12.37
N GLU A 61 -4.84 10.35 -11.45
CA GLU A 61 -4.44 10.64 -10.07
C GLU A 61 -2.96 10.33 -9.80
N SER A 62 -2.42 10.88 -8.71
CA SER A 62 -1.08 10.55 -8.21
C SER A 62 -1.15 9.38 -7.22
N CYS A 63 -0.01 8.73 -6.96
CA CYS A 63 0.06 7.65 -5.97
C CYS A 63 -0.29 8.14 -4.55
N GLU A 64 0.09 9.38 -4.20
CA GLU A 64 -0.28 10.01 -2.94
C GLU A 64 -1.79 10.25 -2.83
N THR A 65 -2.44 10.61 -3.94
CA THR A 65 -3.90 10.79 -3.99
C THR A 65 -4.59 9.44 -3.84
N ALA A 66 -4.12 8.43 -4.58
CA ALA A 66 -4.63 7.07 -4.53
C ALA A 66 -4.54 6.50 -3.11
N VAL A 67 -3.38 6.59 -2.43
CA VAL A 67 -3.24 5.97 -1.09
C VAL A 67 -4.16 6.62 -0.07
N VAL A 68 -4.36 7.95 -0.11
CA VAL A 68 -5.31 8.63 0.78
C VAL A 68 -6.75 8.20 0.50
N ARG A 69 -7.12 8.05 -0.78
CA ARG A 69 -8.44 7.55 -1.19
C ARG A 69 -8.66 6.12 -0.70
N GLU A 70 -7.74 5.21 -0.99
CA GLU A 70 -7.82 3.80 -0.60
C GLU A 70 -7.89 3.62 0.92
N MET A 71 -7.09 4.36 1.70
CA MET A 71 -7.15 4.30 3.17
C MET A 71 -8.55 4.69 3.66
N LYS A 72 -9.17 5.70 3.05
CA LYS A 72 -10.52 6.12 3.40
C LYS A 72 -11.56 5.09 3.00
N GLU A 73 -11.47 4.54 1.79
CA GLU A 73 -12.42 3.60 1.21
C GLU A 73 -12.42 2.25 1.92
N GLU A 74 -11.25 1.72 2.31
CA GLU A 74 -11.15 0.40 2.90
C GLU A 74 -11.20 0.40 4.44
N THR A 75 -10.76 1.49 5.08
CA THR A 75 -10.61 1.55 6.54
C THR A 75 -11.41 2.67 7.21
N GLY A 76 -12.07 3.54 6.44
CA GLY A 76 -12.80 4.70 6.96
C GLY A 76 -11.91 5.83 7.49
N LEU A 77 -10.59 5.63 7.54
CA LEU A 77 -9.63 6.58 8.11
C LEU A 77 -9.24 7.67 7.11
N ASP A 78 -9.34 8.92 7.54
CA ASP A 78 -8.61 10.02 6.92
C ASP A 78 -7.17 9.99 7.45
N VAL A 79 -6.19 9.92 6.55
CA VAL A 79 -4.78 9.77 6.90
C VAL A 79 -3.93 10.95 6.40
N ASP A 80 -2.81 11.19 7.09
CA ASP A 80 -1.70 11.99 6.59
C ASP A 80 -0.55 11.06 6.16
N ILE A 81 0.08 11.36 5.03
CA ILE A 81 1.25 10.62 4.54
C ILE A 81 2.48 11.09 5.32
N ALA A 82 3.04 10.20 6.14
CA ALA A 82 4.28 10.45 6.88
C ALA A 82 5.53 10.28 6.00
N GLY A 83 5.43 9.48 4.94
CA GLY A 83 6.48 9.35 3.93
C GLY A 83 6.29 8.16 3.00
N LEU A 84 7.05 8.16 1.90
CA LEU A 84 7.23 6.99 1.06
C LEU A 84 8.10 5.96 1.79
N PHE A 85 7.62 4.72 1.91
CA PHE A 85 8.41 3.64 2.49
C PHE A 85 9.29 2.97 1.44
N ASN A 86 8.68 2.32 0.45
CA ASN A 86 9.40 1.57 -0.59
C ASN A 86 8.50 1.28 -1.81
N VAL A 87 9.08 0.74 -2.87
CA VAL A 87 8.37 0.22 -4.04
C VAL A 87 8.62 -1.28 -4.17
N TYR A 88 7.55 -2.06 -4.25
CA TYR A 88 7.59 -3.51 -4.43
C TYR A 88 7.11 -3.86 -5.85
N SER A 89 8.00 -4.44 -6.65
CA SER A 89 7.78 -4.64 -8.09
C SER A 89 8.27 -6.01 -8.56
N ASP A 90 8.26 -7.01 -7.69
CA ASP A 90 8.51 -8.39 -8.09
C ASP A 90 7.39 -8.83 -9.05
N PRO A 91 7.69 -9.33 -10.26
CA PRO A 91 6.66 -9.74 -11.22
C PRO A 91 5.67 -10.79 -10.70
N ASP A 92 6.08 -11.59 -9.71
CA ASP A 92 5.30 -12.67 -9.13
C ASP A 92 4.64 -12.28 -7.79
N ARG A 93 4.69 -11.02 -7.37
CA ARG A 93 4.12 -10.56 -6.08
C ARG A 93 2.61 -10.75 -5.96
N ASP A 94 1.92 -10.73 -7.10
CA ASP A 94 0.49 -10.96 -7.21
C ASP A 94 0.25 -11.96 -8.34
N GLU A 95 -0.29 -13.13 -7.98
CA GLU A 95 -0.56 -14.24 -8.92
C GLU A 95 -1.53 -13.86 -10.05
N ARG A 96 -2.32 -12.79 -9.86
CA ARG A 96 -3.35 -12.38 -10.82
C ARG A 96 -2.75 -11.57 -11.97
N HIS A 97 -1.88 -10.61 -11.65
CA HIS A 97 -1.31 -9.67 -12.60
C HIS A 97 0.08 -9.20 -12.11
N HIS A 98 0.99 -8.89 -13.03
CA HIS A 98 2.22 -8.17 -12.67
C HIS A 98 1.83 -6.75 -12.20
N THR A 99 1.89 -6.55 -10.89
CA THR A 99 1.65 -5.26 -10.24
C THR A 99 2.95 -4.65 -9.73
N MET A 100 2.97 -3.33 -9.58
CA MET A 100 3.96 -2.64 -8.76
C MET A 100 3.21 -1.88 -7.67
N SER A 101 3.61 -2.03 -6.42
CA SER A 101 3.01 -1.30 -5.30
C SER A 101 3.97 -0.24 -4.76
N VAL A 102 3.46 1.00 -4.65
CA VAL A 102 4.12 2.09 -3.94
C VAL A 102 3.56 2.13 -2.52
N VAL A 103 4.41 1.85 -1.54
CA VAL A 103 3.98 1.70 -0.15
C VAL A 103 4.27 2.98 0.63
N TYR A 104 3.25 3.56 1.26
CA TYR A 104 3.37 4.76 2.08
C TYR A 104 3.20 4.44 3.57
N ILE A 105 3.91 5.19 4.41
CA ILE A 105 3.65 5.23 5.85
C ILE A 105 2.57 6.28 6.08
N CYS A 106 1.49 5.87 6.73
CA CYS A 106 0.32 6.69 6.97
C CYS A 106 0.09 6.84 8.49
N VAL A 107 -0.41 8.00 8.89
CA VAL A 107 -0.86 8.26 10.26
C VAL A 107 -2.32 8.69 10.20
N PRO A 108 -3.24 8.03 10.92
CA PRO A 108 -4.64 8.44 10.93
C PRO A 108 -4.80 9.75 11.69
N ARG A 109 -5.62 10.65 11.13
CA ARG A 109 -5.98 11.90 11.79
C ARG A 109 -6.88 11.66 13.00
N ASP A 110 -7.76 10.66 12.89
CA ASP A 110 -8.61 10.18 13.98
C ASP A 110 -8.63 8.63 13.98
N PRO A 111 -7.84 7.98 14.84
CA PRO A 111 -7.81 6.53 14.98
C PRO A 111 -9.17 5.89 15.32
N SER A 112 -10.10 6.63 15.93
CA SER A 112 -11.40 6.10 16.38
C SER A 112 -12.37 5.85 15.23
N MET A 113 -12.06 6.38 14.03
CA MET A 113 -12.87 6.23 12.82
C MET A 113 -12.65 4.91 12.08
N LEU A 114 -11.76 4.03 12.58
CA LEU A 114 -11.45 2.76 11.94
C LEU A 114 -12.72 1.89 11.81
N ALA A 115 -13.06 1.57 10.57
CA ALA A 115 -14.15 0.68 10.23
C ALA A 115 -13.87 0.02 8.87
N ALA A 116 -14.30 -1.23 8.67
CA ALA A 116 -14.18 -1.87 7.35
C ALA A 116 -15.08 -1.16 6.32
N GLY A 117 -14.54 -0.90 5.14
CA GLY A 117 -15.26 -0.31 4.02
C GLY A 117 -15.51 -1.27 2.86
N ASP A 118 -15.48 -0.76 1.63
CA ASP A 118 -16.14 -1.37 0.47
C ASP A 118 -15.61 -2.77 0.11
N ASP A 119 -14.29 -2.94 0.02
CA ASP A 119 -13.65 -4.23 -0.32
C ASP A 119 -13.10 -5.00 0.89
N ALA A 120 -13.23 -4.44 2.10
CA ALA A 120 -12.77 -5.03 3.36
C ALA A 120 -13.94 -5.67 4.14
N ALA A 121 -13.82 -6.94 4.52
CA ALA A 121 -14.78 -7.61 5.39
C ALA A 121 -14.63 -7.13 6.84
N ARG A 122 -13.38 -6.89 7.25
CA ARG A 122 -12.98 -6.39 8.56
C ARG A 122 -11.78 -5.46 8.39
N ALA A 123 -11.63 -4.49 9.29
CA ALA A 123 -10.45 -3.64 9.40
C ALA A 123 -10.05 -3.57 10.87
N GLU A 124 -8.84 -4.03 11.19
CA GLU A 124 -8.40 -4.23 12.57
C GLU A 124 -6.95 -3.83 12.78
N VAL A 125 -6.64 -3.46 14.02
CA VAL A 125 -5.27 -3.16 14.45
C VAL A 125 -4.60 -4.44 14.92
N PHE A 126 -3.47 -4.77 14.31
CA PHE A 126 -2.61 -5.87 14.75
C PHE A 126 -1.29 -5.32 15.29
N PRO A 127 -0.77 -5.87 16.41
CA PRO A 127 0.59 -5.55 16.83
C PRO A 127 1.58 -5.93 15.73
N LEU A 128 2.57 -5.07 15.44
CA LEU A 128 3.54 -5.28 14.36
C LEU A 128 4.18 -6.68 14.39
N GLU A 129 4.61 -7.12 15.58
CA GLU A 129 5.28 -8.41 15.78
C GLU A 129 4.32 -9.61 15.88
N LYS A 130 3.01 -9.39 15.74
CA LYS A 130 1.96 -10.42 15.86
C LYS A 130 0.94 -10.33 14.74
N CYS A 131 1.38 -9.89 13.56
CA CYS A 131 0.54 -9.93 12.36
C CYS A 131 0.21 -11.39 11.97
N PRO A 132 -0.99 -11.65 11.45
CA PRO A 132 -1.34 -12.95 10.88
C PRO A 132 -0.58 -13.20 9.56
N ASP A 133 -0.77 -14.36 8.96
CA ASP A 133 -0.35 -14.60 7.58
C ASP A 133 -1.07 -13.60 6.65
N LEU A 134 -0.29 -12.91 5.83
CA LEU A 134 -0.79 -11.85 4.95
C LEU A 134 -0.84 -12.32 3.49
N ALA A 135 -1.83 -11.83 2.76
CA ALA A 135 -1.95 -12.03 1.32
C ALA A 135 -0.80 -11.35 0.57
N PHE A 136 -0.54 -11.82 -0.66
CA PHE A 136 0.52 -11.30 -1.55
C PHE A 136 1.90 -11.38 -0.88
N ASP A 137 2.72 -10.34 -1.08
CA ASP A 137 4.01 -10.13 -0.42
C ASP A 137 3.89 -9.24 0.83
N HIS A 138 2.69 -8.98 1.36
CA HIS A 138 2.50 -7.99 2.43
C HIS A 138 3.21 -8.38 3.73
N GLY A 139 3.39 -9.68 3.99
CA GLY A 139 4.21 -10.16 5.11
C GLY A 139 5.67 -9.72 5.01
N ARG A 140 6.22 -9.69 3.78
CA ARG A 140 7.57 -9.16 3.52
C ARG A 140 7.61 -7.64 3.72
N ILE A 141 6.60 -6.92 3.25
CA ILE A 141 6.51 -5.45 3.42
C ILE A 141 6.55 -5.09 4.92
N VAL A 142 5.73 -5.76 5.73
CA VAL A 142 5.69 -5.56 7.19
C VAL A 142 7.02 -5.93 7.84
N HIS A 143 7.63 -7.05 7.44
CA HIS A 143 8.95 -7.46 7.93
C HIS A 143 10.03 -6.41 7.64
N ASP A 144 10.12 -5.95 6.39
CA ASP A 144 11.08 -4.92 5.98
C ASP A 144 10.87 -3.63 6.79
N PHE A 145 9.61 -3.27 7.05
CA PHE A 145 9.26 -2.11 7.85
C PHE A 145 9.75 -2.24 9.30
N ILE A 146 9.51 -3.37 9.97
CA ILE A 146 9.98 -3.67 11.33
C ILE A 146 11.52 -3.59 11.41
N VAL A 147 12.22 -4.18 10.44
CA VAL A 147 13.68 -4.12 10.35
C VAL A 147 14.15 -2.67 10.22
N SER A 148 13.48 -1.85 9.39
CA SER A 148 13.81 -0.43 9.21
C SER A 148 13.65 0.39 10.49
N LEU A 149 12.66 0.07 11.33
CA LEU A 149 12.45 0.74 12.62
C LEU A 149 13.61 0.46 13.59
N SER A 150 14.11 -0.77 13.58
CA SER A 150 15.25 -1.18 14.41
C SER A 150 16.53 -0.45 13.99
N GLN A 151 16.78 -0.35 12.69
CA GLN A 151 17.95 0.36 12.14
C GLN A 151 17.92 1.87 12.41
N LYS A 152 16.74 2.50 12.41
CA LYS A 152 16.56 3.91 12.80
C LYS A 152 16.80 4.13 14.29
N ARG A 153 16.42 3.17 15.15
CA ARG A 153 16.70 3.20 16.60
C ARG A 153 18.19 3.03 16.92
N ASP A 154 18.92 2.29 16.08
CA ASP A 154 20.36 2.05 16.20
C ASP A 154 21.23 3.16 15.56
N GLY A 155 20.64 4.26 15.10
CA GLY A 155 21.36 5.48 14.70
C GLY A 155 21.83 5.56 13.25
N LEU A 156 21.27 4.77 12.33
CA LEU A 156 21.54 4.95 10.89
C LEU A 156 20.70 6.14 10.36
N HIS A 157 21.31 7.34 10.33
CA HIS A 157 20.72 8.54 9.71
C HIS A 157 20.50 8.29 8.21
N VAL A 158 19.24 8.20 7.80
CA VAL A 158 18.81 8.53 6.44
C VAL A 158 18.22 9.93 6.49
N ASP A 159 18.95 10.89 5.93
CA ASP A 159 18.49 12.27 5.79
C ASP A 159 17.20 12.29 4.98
N VAL A 160 16.09 12.58 5.64
CA VAL A 160 14.86 13.00 4.96
C VAL A 160 15.04 14.49 4.67
N PRO A 161 15.09 14.93 3.40
CA PRO A 161 15.12 16.34 3.09
C PRO A 161 13.79 16.94 3.50
N VAL A 162 13.77 17.64 4.63
CA VAL A 162 12.68 18.53 4.98
C VAL A 162 12.77 19.70 3.99
N SER A 163 11.92 19.70 2.96
CA SER A 163 11.72 20.90 2.15
C SER A 163 11.14 21.97 3.07
N ARG A 164 11.98 22.90 3.51
CA ARG A 164 11.52 24.13 4.14
C ARG A 164 10.92 25.01 3.05
N ALA A 165 9.70 25.47 3.30
CA ALA A 165 9.09 26.60 2.59
C ALA A 165 9.91 27.88 2.82
#